data_AF-A0A644Y4G0-F1
#
_entry.id   AF-A0A644Y4G0-F1
#
_cell.length_a   1.000
_cell.length_b   1.000
_cell.length_c   1.000
_cell.angle_alpha   90.00
_cell.angle_beta   90.00
_cell.angle_gamma   90.00
#
_symmetry.space_group_name_H-M   'P 1'
#
loop_
_entity.id
_entity.type
_entity.pdbx_description
1 polymer ?
#
loop_
_entity_poly.entity_id
_entity_poly.type
_entity_poly.pdbx_seq_one_letter_code
_entity_poly.pdbx_strand_id
1 'polypeptide(L)'
;MGQNSYKTKDIAERIGIHVNTVRFYEEVGFLSKPERSQNGYRIFTQLHLDECVLILRAMKAEVLQNGLRNKAVEIVKLCAALNFDAAHAAAEEYCR
;
A
#
# COMPACT_ATOMS: atom_id res chain seq x y z
N MET A 1 -17.38 6.96 -22.93
CA MET A 1 -16.20 7.46 -22.20
C MET A 1 -15.03 6.57 -22.58
N GLY A 2 -13.96 7.13 -23.16
CA GLY A 2 -12.88 6.33 -23.74
C GLY A 2 -12.23 5.42 -22.69
N GLN A 3 -12.07 4.14 -23.01
CA GLN A 3 -11.28 3.23 -22.18
C GLN A 3 -9.81 3.61 -22.36
N ASN A 4 -9.28 4.45 -21.47
CA ASN A 4 -7.85 4.70 -21.43
C ASN A 4 -7.17 3.40 -20.98
N SER A 5 -6.29 2.88 -21.82
CA SER A 5 -5.40 1.77 -21.49
C SER A 5 -3.99 2.28 -21.21
N TYR A 6 -3.35 1.69 -20.22
CA TYR A 6 -2.04 2.07 -19.71
C TYR A 6 -1.14 0.85 -19.62
N LYS A 7 0.15 1.02 -19.88
CA LYS A 7 1.18 0.04 -19.53
C LYS A 7 1.66 0.30 -18.11
N THR A 8 2.35 -0.67 -17.50
CA THR A 8 2.94 -0.52 -16.16
C THR A 8 3.80 0.74 -16.04
N LYS A 9 4.56 1.07 -17.11
CA LYS A 9 5.40 2.27 -17.16
C LYS A 9 4.58 3.55 -17.12
N ASP A 10 3.46 3.61 -17.85
CA ASP A 10 2.60 4.79 -17.89
C ASP A 10 1.97 5.07 -16.52
N ILE A 11 1.56 4.02 -15.79
CA ILE A 11 1.06 4.14 -14.41
C ILE A 11 2.15 4.71 -13.50
N ALA A 12 3.35 4.10 -13.55
CA ALA A 12 4.49 4.47 -12.73
C ALA A 12 4.89 5.95 -12.92
N GLU A 13 4.96 6.40 -14.16
CA GLU A 13 5.27 7.80 -14.50
C GLU A 13 4.19 8.77 -14.04
N ARG A 14 2.91 8.43 -14.19
CA ARG A 14 1.78 9.30 -13.79
C ARG A 14 1.71 9.57 -12.29
N ILE A 15 2.06 8.59 -11.47
CA ILE A 15 1.96 8.69 -10.00
C ILE A 15 3.33 8.86 -9.32
N GLY A 16 4.41 8.92 -10.11
CA GLY A 16 5.76 9.18 -9.62
C GLY A 16 6.33 8.05 -8.76
N ILE A 17 6.10 6.79 -9.14
CA ILE A 17 6.67 5.62 -8.44
C ILE A 17 7.49 4.74 -9.37
N HIS A 18 8.25 3.81 -8.80
CA HIS A 18 9.03 2.86 -9.58
C HIS A 18 8.11 1.82 -10.24
N VAL A 19 8.45 1.38 -11.46
CA VAL A 19 7.68 0.38 -12.22
C VAL A 19 7.51 -0.94 -11.44
N ASN A 20 8.54 -1.35 -10.69
CA ASN A 20 8.44 -2.54 -9.83
C ASN A 20 7.45 -2.37 -8.68
N THR A 21 7.19 -1.15 -8.21
CA THR A 21 6.17 -0.92 -7.16
C THR A 21 4.77 -1.17 -7.69
N VAL A 22 4.49 -0.79 -8.94
CA VAL A 22 3.22 -1.11 -9.61
C VAL A 22 3.04 -2.63 -9.73
N ARG A 23 4.11 -3.35 -10.11
CA ARG A 23 4.10 -4.83 -10.20
C ARG A 23 3.92 -5.47 -8.83
N PHE A 24 4.57 -4.93 -7.81
CA PHE A 24 4.43 -5.38 -6.43
C PHE A 24 2.98 -5.24 -5.96
N TYR A 25 2.32 -4.10 -6.21
CA TYR A 25 0.91 -3.92 -5.85
C TYR A 25 -0.01 -4.94 -6.53
N GLU A 26 0.24 -5.29 -7.79
CA GLU A 26 -0.46 -6.40 -8.45
C GLU A 26 -0.16 -7.76 -7.78
N GLU A 27 1.11 -8.06 -7.51
CA GLU A 27 1.56 -9.34 -6.94
C GLU A 27 0.98 -9.60 -5.55
N VAL A 28 0.86 -8.56 -4.71
CA VAL A 28 0.26 -8.67 -3.37
C VAL A 28 -1.27 -8.53 -3.39
N GLY A 29 -1.88 -8.37 -4.57
CA GLY A 29 -3.33 -8.32 -4.73
C GLY A 29 -3.97 -6.99 -4.34
N PHE A 30 -3.22 -5.89 -4.35
CA PHE A 30 -3.76 -4.55 -4.07
C PHE A 30 -4.42 -3.91 -5.29
N LEU A 31 -4.14 -4.40 -6.49
CA LEU A 31 -4.79 -3.98 -7.71
C LEU A 31 -5.77 -5.04 -8.20
N SER A 32 -6.85 -4.60 -8.83
CA SER A 32 -7.68 -5.46 -9.66
C SER A 32 -6.80 -6.15 -10.71
N LYS A 33 -7.13 -7.39 -11.06
CA LYS A 33 -6.30 -8.19 -11.99
C LYS A 33 -6.30 -7.53 -13.37
N PRO A 34 -5.16 -7.03 -13.87
CA PRO A 34 -5.12 -6.38 -15.17
C PRO A 34 -5.32 -7.42 -16.28
N GLU A 35 -5.98 -7.00 -17.36
CA GLU A 35 -6.04 -7.79 -18.57
C GLU A 35 -4.64 -7.92 -19.19
N ARG A 36 -4.47 -8.92 -20.04
CA ARG A 36 -3.24 -9.11 -20.80
C ARG A 36 -3.54 -8.96 -22.28
N SER A 37 -2.71 -8.18 -22.96
CA SER A 37 -2.68 -8.13 -24.41
C SER A 37 -2.35 -9.51 -24.99
N GLN A 38 -2.63 -9.70 -26.29
CA GLN A 38 -2.24 -10.91 -27.03
C GLN A 38 -0.73 -11.21 -26.93
N ASN A 39 0.10 -10.17 -26.76
CA ASN A 39 1.55 -10.29 -26.61
C ASN A 39 1.98 -10.52 -25.14
N GLY A 40 1.04 -10.76 -24.23
CA GLY A 40 1.31 -11.06 -22.81
C GLY A 40 1.58 -9.85 -21.92
N TYR A 41 1.64 -8.63 -22.47
CA TYR A 41 1.80 -7.39 -21.69
C TYR A 41 0.54 -7.06 -20.88
N ARG A 42 0.74 -6.49 -19.68
CA ARG A 42 -0.33 -6.00 -18.81
C ARG A 42 -0.97 -4.75 -19.39
N ILE A 43 -2.31 -4.76 -19.41
CA ILE A 43 -3.14 -3.63 -19.79
C ILE A 43 -3.83 -3.16 -18.52
N PHE A 44 -3.40 -2.00 -18.03
CA PHE A 44 -4.07 -1.29 -16.96
C PHE A 44 -5.12 -0.36 -17.55
N THR A 45 -6.09 0.00 -16.73
CA THR A 45 -7.19 0.91 -17.08
C THR A 45 -7.19 2.08 -16.10
N GLN A 46 -8.11 3.04 -16.30
CA GLN A 46 -8.28 4.14 -15.36
C GLN A 46 -8.56 3.65 -13.92
N LEU A 47 -9.32 2.55 -13.77
CA LEU A 47 -9.56 1.92 -12.46
C LEU A 47 -8.25 1.62 -11.72
N HIS A 48 -7.29 1.00 -12.39
CA HIS A 48 -6.02 0.62 -11.79
C HIS A 48 -5.16 1.83 -11.41
N LEU A 49 -5.25 2.91 -12.17
CA LEU A 49 -4.59 4.17 -11.83
C LEU A 49 -5.20 4.75 -10.54
N ASP A 50 -6.53 4.73 -10.42
CA ASP A 50 -7.24 5.21 -9.24
C ASP A 50 -6.95 4.35 -8.00
N GLU A 51 -6.88 3.02 -8.15
CA GLU A 51 -6.43 2.08 -7.10
C GLU A 51 -5.01 2.41 -6.63
N CYS A 52 -4.07 2.61 -7.57
CA CYS A 52 -2.70 3.01 -7.24
C CYS A 52 -2.65 4.33 -6.47
N VAL A 53 -3.44 5.33 -6.86
CA VAL A 53 -3.53 6.62 -6.14
C VAL A 53 -4.09 6.40 -4.73
N LEU A 54 -5.10 5.56 -4.58
CA LEU A 54 -5.68 5.23 -3.27
C LEU A 54 -4.66 4.53 -2.36
N ILE A 55 -3.95 3.53 -2.87
CA ILE A 55 -2.88 2.83 -2.13
C ILE A 55 -1.81 3.83 -1.68
N LEU A 56 -1.35 4.71 -2.56
CA LEU A 56 -0.35 5.72 -2.18
C LEU A 56 -0.84 6.68 -1.11
N ARG A 57 -2.11 7.09 -1.17
CA ARG A 57 -2.71 7.94 -0.14
C ARG A 57 -2.84 7.20 1.19
N ALA A 58 -3.28 5.94 1.16
CA ALA A 58 -3.40 5.11 2.35
C ALA A 58 -2.03 4.87 3.01
N MET A 59 -1.02 4.53 2.22
CA MET A 59 0.36 4.31 2.69
C MET A 59 0.97 5.60 3.24
N LYS A 60 0.77 6.74 2.56
CA LYS A 60 1.19 8.04 3.08
C LYS A 60 0.45 8.39 4.38
N ALA A 61 -0.85 8.08 4.48
CA ALA A 61 -1.59 8.26 5.71
C ALA A 61 -1.05 7.38 6.84
N GLU A 62 -0.71 6.10 6.59
CA GLU A 62 -0.05 5.24 7.58
C GLU A 62 1.32 5.78 8.03
N VAL A 63 2.10 6.31 7.09
CA VAL A 63 3.40 6.96 7.39
C VAL A 63 3.20 8.26 8.18
N LEU A 64 2.19 9.08 7.84
CA LEU A 64 1.83 10.31 8.55
C LEU A 64 1.21 10.03 9.92
N GLN A 65 0.56 8.88 10.07
CA GLN A 65 0.14 8.31 11.34
C GLN A 65 1.31 7.59 12.05
N ASN A 66 2.57 7.92 11.71
CA ASN A 66 3.79 7.49 12.39
C ASN A 66 3.90 5.98 12.66
N GLY A 67 3.33 5.12 11.80
CA GLY A 67 3.39 3.68 12.00
C GLY A 67 2.60 3.21 13.23
N LEU A 68 1.46 3.85 13.56
CA LEU A 68 0.52 3.40 14.60
C LEU A 68 0.23 1.88 14.49
N ARG A 69 0.17 1.33 13.28
CA ARG A 69 0.04 -0.12 13.07
C ARG A 69 1.21 -0.92 13.64
N ASN A 70 2.45 -0.46 13.42
CA ASN A 70 3.64 -1.09 13.98
C ASN A 70 3.69 -0.92 15.50
N LYS A 71 3.30 0.25 16.03
CA LYS A 71 3.19 0.49 17.48
C LYS A 71 2.14 -0.42 18.13
N ALA A 72 0.97 -0.60 17.50
CA ALA A 72 -0.05 -1.53 17.97
C ALA A 72 0.45 -2.98 17.98
N VAL A 73 1.19 -3.39 16.94
CA VAL A 73 1.82 -4.72 16.87
C VAL A 73 2.91 -4.88 17.95
N GLU A 74 3.65 -3.82 18.26
CA GLU A 74 4.67 -3.81 19.32
C GLU A 74 4.05 -3.95 20.71
N ILE A 75 2.99 -3.19 21.02
CA ILE A 75 2.23 -3.32 22.27
C ILE A 75 1.73 -4.76 22.46
N VAL A 76 1.13 -5.35 21.40
CA VAL A 76 0.63 -6.73 21.45
C VAL A 76 1.76 -7.74 21.71
N LYS A 77 2.94 -7.55 21.10
CA LYS A 77 4.12 -8.40 21.35
C LYS A 77 4.66 -8.26 22.78
N LEU A 78 4.71 -7.04 23.32
CA LEU A 78 5.17 -6.79 24.69
C LEU A 78 4.21 -7.39 25.73
N CYS A 79 2.90 -7.28 25.50
CA CYS A 79 1.88 -7.98 26.29
C CYS A 79 2.05 -9.51 26.23
N ALA A 80 2.30 -10.07 25.04
CA ALA A 80 2.53 -11.51 24.88
C ALA A 80 3.82 -11.99 25.59
N ALA A 81 4.80 -11.10 25.75
CA ALA A 81 6.04 -11.37 26.48
C ALA A 81 5.93 -11.09 28.01
N LEU A 82 4.74 -10.78 28.53
CA LEU A 82 4.50 -10.35 29.92
C LEU A 82 5.31 -9.12 30.36
N ASN A 83 5.80 -8.32 29.41
CA ASN A 83 6.51 -7.08 29.69
C ASN A 83 5.52 -5.91 29.70
N PHE A 84 4.72 -5.86 30.76
CA PHE A 84 3.59 -4.93 30.87
C PHE A 84 4.02 -3.48 31.06
N ASP A 85 5.16 -3.21 31.71
CA ASP A 85 5.67 -1.86 31.88
C ASP A 85 6.03 -1.21 30.53
N ALA A 86 6.73 -1.95 29.67
CA ALA A 86 7.06 -1.48 28.34
C ALA A 86 5.82 -1.41 27.43
N ALA A 87 4.88 -2.36 27.55
CA ALA A 87 3.62 -2.33 26.81
C ALA A 87 2.77 -1.10 27.18
N HIS A 88 2.76 -0.73 28.46
CA HIS A 88 2.03 0.43 28.96
C HIS A 88 2.63 1.74 28.43
N ALA A 89 3.95 1.91 28.50
CA ALA A 89 4.64 3.08 27.96
C ALA A 89 4.40 3.25 26.44
N ALA A 90 4.47 2.15 25.67
CA ALA A 90 4.19 2.16 24.25
C ALA A 90 2.71 2.48 23.93
N ALA A 91 1.78 2.05 24.80
CA ALA A 91 0.35 2.35 24.66
C ALA A 91 0.01 3.81 24.97
N GLU A 92 0.66 4.44 25.96
CA GLU A 92 0.49 5.86 26.23
C GLU A 92 0.96 6.73 25.05
N GLU A 93 2.02 6.30 24.36
CA GLU A 93 2.52 6.96 23.15
C GLU A 93 1.66 6.70 21.91
N TYR A 94 0.88 5.62 21.89
CA TYR A 94 -0.09 5.32 20.82
C TYR A 94 -1.34 6.21 20.89
N CYS A 95 -1.74 6.61 22.10
CA CYS A 95 -2.95 7.41 22.33
C CYS A 95 -2.74 8.94 22.24
N ARG A 96 -1.52 9.41 21.95
CA ARG A 96 -1.18 10.83 21.73
C ARG A 96 -1.10 11.16 20.24
#